data_AF-A0A8T2RJI9-F1
#
_entry.id   AF-A0A8T2RJI9-F1
#
_cell.length_a   1.000
_cell.length_b   1.000
_cell.length_c   1.000
_cell.angle_alpha   90.00
_cell.angle_beta   90.00
_cell.angle_gamma   90.00
#
_symmetry.space_group_name_H-M   'P 1'
#
loop_
_entity.id
_entity.type
_entity.pdbx_description
1 polymer ?
#
loop_
_entity_poly.entity_id
_entity_poly.type
_entity_poly.pdbx_seq_one_letter_code
_entity_poly.pdbx_strand_id
1 'polypeptide(L)'
;MLRNRKHRRKKRQLAAAALRKEKERYDQADFEADEWRAKEIAKDIAKRKVENMKEMAKRNAKEERKKLERELELVVIVEKLQELRALRIQRLKKQGSFLPEEDNLFMQRVRAAVEEEERQAAAAADTKATVAAIANAEEAGKAALPLNSNPQQPKKEFEPCDEEDLMQARENGDQGPPIFQTSETSDKERFRTQNAALALHDGTLPAEFYHYYYGSTVDIGTLIEVRRFWDSFILPGGSRIPGHWVQPPPPADAVWASCLVTEK
;
A
#
# COMPACT_ATOMS: atom_id res chain seq x y z
N MET A 1 50.20 13.73 -69.80
CA MET A 1 49.82 14.22 -68.45
C MET A 1 48.73 13.41 -67.72
N LEU A 2 47.90 12.59 -68.39
CA LEU A 2 46.74 11.90 -67.76
C LEU A 2 47.09 10.76 -66.77
N ARG A 3 48.24 10.08 -66.93
CA ARG A 3 48.66 8.92 -66.11
C ARG A 3 48.89 9.30 -64.63
N ASN A 4 49.43 10.50 -64.40
CA ASN A 4 49.73 11.02 -63.06
C ASN A 4 48.45 11.39 -62.27
N ARG A 5 47.40 11.84 -62.99
CA ARG A 5 46.09 12.17 -62.40
C ARG A 5 45.35 10.92 -61.92
N LYS A 6 45.38 9.82 -62.70
CA LYS A 6 44.80 8.52 -62.29
C LYS A 6 45.51 7.95 -61.05
N HIS A 7 46.85 8.03 -60.99
CA HIS A 7 47.61 7.56 -59.83
C HIS A 7 47.30 8.34 -58.55
N ARG A 8 47.26 9.68 -58.62
CA ARG A 8 46.86 10.53 -57.48
C ARG A 8 45.44 10.24 -56.99
N ARG A 9 44.49 10.01 -57.90
CA ARG A 9 43.12 9.63 -57.54
C ARG A 9 43.09 8.28 -56.81
N LYS A 10 43.79 7.27 -57.32
CA LYS A 10 43.89 5.95 -56.68
C LYS A 10 44.54 6.03 -55.30
N LYS A 11 45.59 6.84 -55.14
CA LYS A 11 46.24 7.08 -53.84
C LYS A 11 45.30 7.74 -52.82
N ARG A 12 44.52 8.75 -53.22
CA ARG A 12 43.50 9.38 -52.36
C ARG A 12 42.38 8.41 -51.98
N GLN A 13 41.93 7.57 -52.91
CA GLN A 13 40.93 6.54 -52.63
C GLN A 13 41.44 5.50 -51.63
N LEU A 14 42.69 5.05 -51.77
CA LEU A 14 43.30 4.13 -50.80
C LEU A 14 43.46 4.78 -49.42
N ALA A 15 43.87 6.04 -49.35
CA ALA A 15 43.96 6.78 -48.09
C ALA A 15 42.59 6.98 -47.42
N ALA A 16 41.56 7.34 -48.20
CA ALA A 16 40.20 7.47 -47.70
C ALA A 16 39.62 6.12 -47.23
N ALA A 17 39.92 5.03 -47.94
CA ALA A 17 39.53 3.69 -47.53
C ALA A 17 40.25 3.24 -46.25
N ALA A 18 41.53 3.60 -46.08
CA ALA A 18 42.27 3.34 -44.85
C ALA A 18 41.66 4.11 -43.65
N LEU A 19 41.35 5.39 -43.82
CA LEU A 19 40.68 6.21 -42.80
C LEU A 19 39.28 5.69 -42.44
N ARG A 20 38.52 5.19 -43.42
CA ARG A 20 37.21 4.57 -43.16
C ARG A 20 37.34 3.30 -42.32
N LYS A 21 38.26 2.40 -42.70
CA LYS A 21 38.54 1.19 -41.93
C LYS A 21 39.02 1.47 -40.52
N GLU A 22 39.76 2.56 -40.34
CA GLU A 22 40.20 3.00 -39.02
C GLU A 22 39.03 3.51 -38.17
N LYS A 23 38.15 4.35 -38.74
CA LYS A 23 36.91 4.77 -38.07
C LYS A 23 36.02 3.59 -37.70
N GLU A 24 35.78 2.67 -38.64
CA GLU A 24 34.98 1.47 -38.40
C GLU A 24 35.53 0.63 -37.24
N ARG A 25 36.86 0.58 -37.05
CA ARG A 25 37.48 -0.10 -35.90
C ARG A 25 37.21 0.61 -34.58
N TYR A 26 37.24 1.94 -34.57
CA TYR A 26 36.89 2.72 -33.39
C TYR A 26 35.41 2.56 -33.06
N ASP A 27 34.53 2.67 -34.06
CA ASP A 27 33.09 2.49 -33.89
C ASP A 27 32.77 1.07 -33.36
N GLN A 28 33.48 0.04 -33.83
CA GLN A 28 33.36 -1.32 -33.32
C GLN A 28 33.80 -1.44 -31.85
N ALA A 29 34.92 -0.83 -31.48
CA ALA A 29 35.42 -0.86 -30.11
C ALA A 29 34.48 -0.12 -29.14
N ASP A 30 33.93 1.02 -29.56
CA ASP A 30 32.95 1.78 -28.78
C ASP A 30 31.66 0.99 -28.60
N PHE A 31 31.16 0.36 -29.68
CA PHE A 31 29.98 -0.50 -29.62
C PHE A 31 30.17 -1.69 -28.68
N GLU A 32 31.32 -2.37 -28.73
CA GLU A 32 31.64 -3.47 -27.82
C GLU A 32 31.70 -3.01 -26.35
N ALA A 33 32.25 -1.82 -26.10
CA ALA A 33 32.30 -1.24 -24.76
C ALA A 33 30.90 -0.89 -24.22
N ASP A 34 30.05 -0.31 -25.06
CA ASP A 34 28.68 0.03 -24.71
C ASP A 34 27.82 -1.23 -24.47
N GLU A 35 27.96 -2.25 -25.31
CA GLU A 35 27.31 -3.53 -25.09
C GLU A 35 27.74 -4.17 -23.77
N TRP A 36 29.04 -4.13 -23.46
CA TRP A 36 29.55 -4.68 -22.22
C TRP A 36 28.99 -3.94 -21.01
N ARG A 37 28.95 -2.60 -21.06
CA ARG A 37 28.31 -1.77 -20.02
C ARG A 37 26.84 -2.07 -19.87
N ALA A 38 26.10 -2.18 -20.97
CA ALA A 38 24.67 -2.49 -20.96
C ALA A 38 24.42 -3.87 -20.33
N LYS A 39 25.24 -4.87 -20.66
CA LYS A 39 25.18 -6.21 -20.05
C LYS A 39 25.42 -6.16 -18.55
N GLU A 40 26.38 -5.37 -18.08
CA GLU A 40 26.69 -5.28 -16.65
C GLU A 40 25.60 -4.52 -15.87
N ILE A 41 25.10 -3.41 -16.43
CA ILE A 41 23.94 -2.69 -15.89
C ILE A 41 22.73 -3.61 -15.79
N ALA A 42 22.45 -4.39 -16.84
CA ALA A 42 21.34 -5.35 -16.84
C ALA A 42 21.49 -6.41 -15.75
N LYS A 43 22.70 -6.95 -15.55
CA LYS A 43 22.97 -7.89 -14.44
C LYS A 43 22.71 -7.25 -13.09
N ASP A 44 23.16 -6.01 -12.88
CA ASP A 44 22.97 -5.33 -11.60
C ASP A 44 21.52 -4.95 -11.33
N ILE A 45 20.77 -4.56 -12.36
CA ILE A 45 19.31 -4.38 -12.27
C ILE A 45 18.63 -5.69 -11.90
N ALA A 46 19.02 -6.81 -12.53
CA ALA A 46 18.47 -8.13 -12.22
C ALA A 46 18.77 -8.55 -10.77
N LYS A 47 20.01 -8.37 -10.30
CA LYS A 47 20.39 -8.62 -8.90
C LYS A 47 19.54 -7.79 -7.93
N ARG A 48 19.42 -6.48 -8.17
CA ARG A 48 18.58 -5.58 -7.35
C ARG A 48 17.11 -6.02 -7.34
N LYS A 49 16.57 -6.43 -8.48
CA LYS A 49 15.19 -6.91 -8.56
C LYS A 49 14.98 -8.18 -7.72
N VAL A 50 15.91 -9.13 -7.79
CA VAL A 50 15.88 -10.34 -6.96
C VAL A 50 15.98 -10.01 -5.47
N GLU A 51 16.86 -9.09 -5.10
CA GLU A 51 17.00 -8.65 -3.71
C GLU A 51 15.74 -7.96 -3.19
N ASN A 52 15.16 -7.03 -3.97
CA ASN A 52 13.88 -6.39 -3.64
C ASN A 52 12.76 -7.43 -3.48
N MET A 53 12.67 -8.42 -4.37
CA MET A 53 11.69 -9.51 -4.26
C MET A 53 11.90 -10.33 -2.97
N LYS A 54 13.15 -10.61 -2.59
CA LYS A 54 13.47 -11.29 -1.32
C LYS A 54 13.06 -10.46 -0.11
N GLU A 55 13.27 -9.15 -0.14
CA GLU A 55 12.82 -8.27 0.94
C GLU A 55 11.30 -8.23 1.07
N MET A 56 10.59 -8.11 -0.05
CA MET A 56 9.12 -8.14 -0.07
C MET A 56 8.60 -9.47 0.47
N ALA A 57 9.16 -10.60 0.06
CA ALA A 57 8.80 -11.91 0.60
C ALA A 57 9.03 -12.00 2.12
N LYS A 58 10.15 -11.46 2.63
CA LYS A 58 10.42 -11.39 4.07
C LYS A 58 9.44 -10.49 4.82
N ARG A 59 9.05 -9.34 4.24
CA ARG A 59 8.05 -8.43 4.84
C ARG A 59 6.69 -9.12 4.92
N ASN A 60 6.21 -9.68 3.81
CA ASN A 60 4.94 -10.40 3.76
C ASN A 60 4.91 -11.58 4.75
N ALA A 61 5.97 -12.38 4.82
CA ALA A 61 6.06 -13.49 5.77
C ALA A 61 5.98 -13.03 7.25
N LYS A 62 6.57 -11.87 7.56
CA LYS A 62 6.45 -11.27 8.91
C LYS A 62 5.05 -10.75 9.19
N GLU A 63 4.37 -10.18 8.20
CA GLU A 63 3.00 -9.70 8.34
C GLU A 63 2.02 -10.85 8.53
N GLU A 64 2.11 -11.91 7.73
CA GLU A 64 1.31 -13.12 7.90
C GLU A 64 1.54 -13.76 9.28
N ARG A 65 2.79 -13.82 9.74
CA ARG A 65 3.08 -14.31 11.10
C ARG A 65 2.40 -13.47 12.18
N LYS A 66 2.44 -12.14 12.08
CA LYS A 66 1.75 -11.25 13.04
C LYS A 66 0.23 -11.38 12.97
N LYS A 67 -0.32 -11.62 11.77
CA LYS A 67 -1.75 -11.86 11.57
C LYS A 67 -2.17 -13.15 12.29
N LEU A 68 -1.45 -14.24 12.06
CA LEU A 68 -1.68 -15.52 12.73
C LEU A 68 -1.53 -15.41 14.25
N GLU A 69 -0.58 -14.62 14.74
CA GLU A 69 -0.40 -14.40 16.18
C GLU A 69 -1.62 -13.74 16.83
N ARG A 70 -2.24 -12.75 16.16
CA ARG A 70 -3.49 -12.10 16.63
C ARG A 70 -4.68 -13.04 16.56
N GLU A 71 -4.79 -13.83 15.50
CA GLU A 71 -5.85 -14.83 15.36
C GLU A 71 -5.73 -15.89 16.47
N LEU A 72 -4.52 -16.35 16.78
CA LEU A 72 -4.26 -17.27 17.88
C LEU A 72 -4.62 -16.67 19.24
N GLU A 73 -4.29 -15.39 19.48
CA GLU A 73 -4.70 -14.68 20.71
C GLU A 73 -6.22 -14.68 20.89
N LEU A 74 -6.97 -14.42 19.82
CA LEU A 74 -8.44 -14.46 19.86
C LEU A 74 -8.96 -15.86 20.20
N VAL A 75 -8.39 -16.90 19.59
CA VAL A 75 -8.75 -18.31 19.89
C VAL A 75 -8.53 -18.63 21.37
N VAL A 76 -7.40 -18.21 21.94
CA VAL A 76 -7.10 -18.41 23.37
C VAL A 76 -8.12 -17.70 24.25
N ILE A 77 -8.50 -16.46 23.93
CA ILE A 77 -9.55 -15.74 24.69
C ILE A 77 -10.88 -16.48 24.64
N VAL A 78 -11.28 -16.95 23.45
CA VAL A 78 -12.54 -17.70 23.27
C VAL A 78 -12.53 -19.00 24.08
N GLU A 79 -11.43 -19.75 24.07
CA GLU A 79 -11.27 -20.97 24.87
C GLU A 79 -11.44 -20.68 26.37
N LYS A 80 -10.79 -19.62 26.88
CA LYS A 80 -10.91 -19.22 28.29
C LYS A 80 -12.32 -18.76 28.66
N LEU A 81 -13.01 -18.06 27.76
CA LEU A 81 -14.42 -17.70 27.97
C LEU A 81 -15.34 -18.93 27.99
N GLN A 82 -15.06 -19.93 27.15
CA GLN A 82 -15.80 -21.20 27.16
C GLN A 82 -15.57 -21.99 28.46
N GLU A 83 -14.33 -22.05 28.96
CA GLU A 83 -14.01 -22.64 30.26
C GLU A 83 -14.76 -21.93 31.40
N LEU A 84 -14.71 -20.59 31.43
CA LEU A 84 -15.43 -19.80 32.44
C LEU A 84 -16.94 -20.02 32.38
N ARG A 85 -17.51 -20.11 31.17
CA ARG A 85 -18.92 -20.43 30.98
C ARG A 85 -19.25 -21.81 31.56
N ALA A 86 -18.43 -22.83 31.27
CA ALA A 86 -18.64 -24.18 31.79
C ALA A 86 -18.63 -24.21 33.32
N LEU A 87 -17.68 -23.51 33.95
CA LEU A 87 -17.60 -23.39 35.42
C LEU A 87 -18.82 -22.67 36.01
N ARG A 88 -19.26 -21.57 35.38
CA ARG A 88 -20.46 -20.83 35.81
C ARG A 88 -21.70 -21.70 35.72
N ILE A 89 -21.84 -22.45 34.62
CA ILE A 89 -22.93 -23.40 34.42
C ILE A 89 -22.93 -24.48 35.49
N GLN A 90 -21.77 -25.08 35.79
CA GLN A 90 -21.65 -26.08 36.84
C GLN A 90 -22.00 -25.51 38.22
N ARG A 91 -21.57 -24.28 38.53
CA ARG A 91 -21.91 -23.59 39.78
C ARG A 91 -23.42 -23.36 39.89
N LEU A 92 -24.05 -22.85 38.83
CA LEU A 92 -25.48 -22.60 38.77
C LEU A 92 -26.31 -23.89 38.91
N LYS A 93 -25.88 -24.98 38.26
CA LYS A 93 -26.49 -26.30 38.42
C LYS A 93 -26.43 -26.80 39.87
N LYS A 94 -25.29 -26.63 40.55
CA LYS A 94 -25.14 -26.97 41.99
C LYS A 94 -26.05 -26.12 42.88
N GLN A 95 -26.31 -24.87 42.49
CA GLN A 95 -27.20 -23.95 43.20
C GLN A 95 -28.69 -24.21 42.92
N GLY A 96 -29.03 -25.22 42.11
CA GLY A 96 -30.43 -25.55 41.77
C GLY A 96 -31.04 -24.63 40.71
N SER A 97 -30.26 -23.72 40.12
CA SER A 97 -30.72 -22.88 39.01
C SER A 97 -30.65 -23.65 37.69
N PHE A 98 -31.79 -23.73 36.99
CA PHE A 98 -31.90 -24.34 35.68
C PHE A 98 -31.47 -23.34 34.61
N LEU A 99 -30.66 -23.79 33.65
CA LEU A 99 -30.19 -22.97 32.54
C LEU A 99 -31.11 -23.17 31.34
N PRO A 100 -31.49 -22.10 30.62
CA PRO A 100 -32.30 -22.22 29.40
C PRO A 100 -31.63 -23.15 28.37
N GLU A 101 -32.40 -24.07 27.80
CA GLU A 101 -31.93 -25.01 26.78
C GLU A 101 -31.46 -24.31 25.49
N GLU A 102 -31.97 -23.10 25.25
CA GLU A 102 -31.64 -22.23 24.12
C GLU A 102 -30.14 -21.94 23.98
N ASP A 103 -29.44 -21.88 25.11
CA ASP A 103 -28.00 -21.62 25.18
C ASP A 103 -27.17 -22.77 24.59
N ASN A 104 -27.70 -24.00 24.62
CA ASN A 104 -27.09 -25.16 23.97
C ASN A 104 -27.41 -25.20 22.48
N LEU A 105 -28.60 -24.75 22.08
CA LEU A 105 -29.00 -24.64 20.67
C LEU A 105 -28.17 -23.59 19.92
N PHE A 106 -27.83 -22.48 20.58
CA PHE A 106 -26.90 -21.50 20.02
C PHE A 106 -25.52 -22.12 19.74
N MET A 107 -24.91 -22.77 20.72
CA MET A 107 -23.58 -23.40 20.54
C MET A 107 -23.60 -24.53 19.50
N GLN A 108 -24.72 -25.25 19.37
CA GLN A 108 -24.90 -26.23 18.28
C GLN A 108 -24.98 -25.55 16.91
N ARG A 109 -25.73 -24.45 16.78
CA ARG A 109 -25.80 -23.66 15.54
C ARG A 109 -24.43 -23.08 15.17
N VAL A 110 -23.69 -22.56 16.15
CA VAL A 110 -22.32 -22.05 15.93
C VAL A 110 -21.41 -23.17 15.42
N ARG A 111 -21.42 -24.35 16.06
CA ARG A 111 -20.63 -25.50 15.58
C ARG A 111 -21.02 -25.93 14.17
N ALA A 112 -22.31 -26.01 13.87
CA ALA A 112 -22.80 -26.37 12.54
C ALA A 112 -22.39 -25.35 11.46
N ALA A 113 -22.43 -24.05 11.80
CA ALA A 113 -21.99 -22.99 10.90
C ALA A 113 -20.48 -23.05 10.62
N VAL A 114 -19.66 -23.30 11.65
CA VAL A 114 -18.20 -23.46 11.49
C VAL A 114 -17.87 -24.69 10.63
N GLU A 115 -18.52 -25.82 10.86
CA GLU A 115 -18.29 -27.04 10.07
C GLU A 115 -18.72 -26.87 8.60
N GLU A 116 -19.80 -26.11 8.37
CA GLU A 116 -20.24 -25.75 7.01
C GLU A 116 -19.22 -24.83 6.32
N GLU A 117 -18.71 -23.81 7.02
CA GLU A 117 -17.65 -22.92 6.50
C GLU A 117 -16.38 -23.70 6.16
N GLU A 118 -15.94 -24.63 7.01
CA GLU A 118 -14.80 -25.50 6.74
C GLU A 118 -15.02 -26.39 5.51
N ARG A 119 -16.22 -26.96 5.36
CA ARG A 119 -16.58 -27.73 4.16
C ARG A 119 -16.59 -26.88 2.89
N GLN A 120 -17.10 -25.65 2.97
CA GLN A 120 -17.09 -24.71 1.84
C GLN A 120 -15.67 -24.27 1.49
N ALA A 121 -14.82 -24.01 2.49
CA ALA A 121 -13.41 -23.66 2.29
C ALA A 121 -12.64 -24.83 1.64
N ALA A 122 -12.90 -26.07 2.05
CA ALA A 122 -12.31 -27.27 1.43
C ALA A 122 -12.74 -27.40 -0.04
N ALA A 123 -14.04 -27.28 -0.33
CA ALA A 123 -14.54 -27.32 -1.71
C ALA A 123 -13.99 -26.18 -2.58
N ALA A 124 -13.85 -24.97 -2.02
CA ALA A 124 -13.23 -23.84 -2.70
C ALA A 124 -11.73 -24.07 -2.96
N ALA A 125 -11.02 -24.72 -2.03
CA ALA A 125 -9.62 -25.10 -2.22
C ALA A 125 -9.47 -26.16 -3.32
N ASP A 126 -10.34 -27.17 -3.35
CA ASP A 126 -10.34 -28.22 -4.38
C ASP A 126 -10.63 -27.66 -5.78
N THR A 127 -11.64 -26.79 -5.89
CA THR A 127 -11.95 -26.09 -7.15
C THR A 127 -10.81 -25.17 -7.58
N LYS A 128 -10.19 -24.43 -6.66
CA LYS A 128 -9.02 -23.60 -6.95
C LYS A 128 -7.82 -24.45 -7.39
N ALA A 129 -7.59 -25.61 -6.77
CA ALA A 129 -6.50 -26.52 -7.12
C ALA A 129 -6.71 -27.13 -8.52
N THR A 130 -7.94 -27.55 -8.85
CA THR A 130 -8.28 -28.05 -10.19
C THR A 130 -8.14 -26.97 -11.25
N VAL A 131 -8.62 -25.75 -11.00
CA VAL A 131 -8.43 -24.60 -11.91
C VAL A 131 -6.94 -24.30 -12.12
N ALA A 132 -6.14 -24.30 -11.05
CA ALA A 132 -4.70 -24.10 -11.16
C ALA A 132 -4.01 -25.22 -11.96
N ALA A 133 -4.43 -26.48 -11.79
CA ALA A 133 -3.91 -27.60 -12.55
C ALA A 133 -4.24 -27.49 -14.05
N ILE A 134 -5.47 -27.07 -14.39
CA ILE A 134 -5.90 -26.83 -15.77
C ILE A 134 -5.07 -25.69 -16.39
N ALA A 135 -4.94 -24.56 -15.69
CA ALA A 135 -4.15 -23.42 -16.16
C ALA A 135 -2.68 -23.82 -16.41
N ASN A 136 -2.06 -24.56 -15.48
CA ASN A 136 -0.71 -25.07 -15.63
C ASN A 136 -0.57 -26.04 -16.82
N ALA A 137 -1.58 -26.88 -17.07
CA ALA A 137 -1.59 -27.78 -18.23
C ALA A 137 -1.74 -27.01 -19.56
N GLU A 138 -2.54 -25.93 -19.58
CA GLU A 138 -2.72 -25.08 -20.75
C GLU A 138 -1.44 -24.27 -21.07
N GLU A 139 -0.76 -23.73 -20.06
CA GLU A 139 0.53 -23.08 -20.23
C GLU A 139 1.60 -24.05 -20.73
N ALA A 140 1.63 -25.28 -20.21
CA ALA A 140 2.51 -26.33 -20.71
C ALA A 140 2.19 -26.71 -22.17
N GLY A 141 0.91 -26.75 -22.56
CA GLY A 141 0.47 -27.00 -23.94
C GLY A 141 0.88 -25.89 -24.91
N LYS A 142 0.80 -24.61 -24.48
CA LYS A 142 1.30 -23.46 -25.26
C LYS A 142 2.82 -23.47 -25.41
N ALA A 143 3.55 -23.97 -24.40
CA ALA A 143 4.99 -24.14 -24.46
C ALA A 143 5.43 -25.37 -25.30
N ALA A 144 4.55 -26.35 -25.51
CA ALA A 144 4.87 -27.64 -26.14
C ALA A 144 4.40 -27.78 -27.60
N LEU A 145 4.00 -26.72 -28.30
CA LEU A 145 3.78 -26.74 -29.75
C LEU A 145 5.10 -26.43 -30.50
N PRO A 146 5.73 -27.39 -31.19
CA PRO A 146 6.74 -27.10 -32.18
C PRO A 146 6.06 -27.06 -33.55
N LEU A 147 5.65 -25.88 -34.02
CA LEU A 147 5.48 -25.67 -35.47
C LEU A 147 6.61 -24.79 -35.99
N ASN A 148 7.58 -25.51 -36.54
CA ASN A 148 8.56 -25.02 -37.46
C ASN A 148 7.85 -24.38 -38.67
N SER A 149 8.05 -23.09 -38.91
CA SER A 149 7.79 -22.41 -40.18
C SER A 149 8.81 -21.30 -40.34
N ASN A 150 9.69 -21.50 -41.31
CA ASN A 150 10.84 -20.68 -41.71
C ASN A 150 10.49 -19.19 -41.95
N PRO A 151 11.44 -18.24 -41.85
CA PRO A 151 11.18 -16.81 -41.93
C PRO A 151 11.10 -16.37 -43.39
N GLN A 152 9.93 -15.88 -43.79
CA GLN A 152 9.77 -15.06 -44.99
C GLN A 152 9.51 -13.63 -44.53
N GLN A 153 10.52 -12.77 -44.62
CA GLN A 153 10.30 -11.32 -44.58
C GLN A 153 9.56 -10.91 -45.87
N PRO A 154 8.43 -10.18 -45.78
CA PRO A 154 8.06 -9.24 -46.82
C PRO A 154 8.50 -7.83 -46.40
N LYS A 155 9.31 -7.22 -47.26
CA LYS A 155 9.57 -5.79 -47.29
C LYS A 155 8.24 -5.04 -47.30
N LYS A 156 8.05 -4.12 -46.36
CA LYS A 156 7.13 -2.98 -46.52
C LYS A 156 7.97 -1.72 -46.41
N GLU A 157 8.10 -1.12 -47.59
CA GLU A 157 8.16 0.30 -47.91
C GLU A 157 8.26 1.27 -46.72
N PHE A 158 9.36 2.02 -46.75
CA PHE A 158 9.66 3.17 -45.94
C PHE A 158 9.14 4.40 -46.67
N GLU A 159 8.16 5.10 -46.09
CA GLU A 159 7.87 6.51 -46.33
C GLU A 159 7.37 7.15 -45.02
N PRO A 160 7.60 8.45 -44.83
CA PRO A 160 8.13 9.03 -43.59
C PRO A 160 7.03 9.58 -42.68
N CYS A 161 7.25 9.52 -41.36
CA CYS A 161 6.52 10.34 -40.40
C CYS A 161 7.50 11.25 -39.65
N ASP A 162 7.16 12.52 -39.69
CA ASP A 162 7.88 13.71 -39.32
C ASP A 162 8.51 13.71 -37.91
N GLU A 163 9.72 14.27 -37.85
CA GLU A 163 10.42 14.70 -36.64
C GLU A 163 9.70 15.92 -36.05
N GLU A 164 9.01 15.80 -34.91
CA GLU A 164 8.90 16.90 -33.95
C GLU A 164 8.85 16.34 -32.50
N ASP A 165 9.52 17.07 -31.61
CA ASP A 165 9.49 16.99 -30.15
C ASP A 165 10.30 15.91 -29.41
N LEU A 166 11.62 16.15 -29.37
CA LEU A 166 12.41 15.83 -28.18
C LEU A 166 13.46 16.92 -27.90
N MET A 167 13.01 18.10 -27.48
CA MET A 167 13.87 19.05 -26.76
C MET A 167 13.05 20.14 -26.05
N GLN A 168 12.75 19.92 -24.77
CA GLN A 168 12.45 21.01 -23.83
C GLN A 168 12.62 20.53 -22.39
N ALA A 169 13.74 20.92 -21.78
CA ALA A 169 13.83 21.44 -20.40
C ALA A 169 15.28 21.38 -19.90
N ARG A 170 16.12 22.30 -20.39
CA ARG A 170 17.21 22.88 -19.61
C ARG A 170 17.70 24.13 -20.34
N GLU A 171 17.29 25.29 -19.85
CA GLU A 171 18.14 26.46 -19.62
C GLU A 171 17.35 27.64 -19.03
N ASN A 172 18.11 28.60 -18.49
CA ASN A 172 17.77 29.74 -17.62
C ASN A 172 17.83 29.33 -16.13
N GLY A 173 18.93 29.47 -15.38
CA GLY A 173 20.08 30.38 -15.45
C GLY A 173 19.92 31.45 -14.38
N ASP A 174 20.78 31.48 -13.34
CA ASP A 174 21.35 32.73 -12.82
C ASP A 174 22.46 32.50 -11.76
N GLN A 175 23.25 33.56 -11.61
CA GLN A 175 24.57 33.73 -11.02
C GLN A 175 24.62 33.77 -9.48
N GLY A 176 25.79 33.39 -8.92
CA GLY A 176 26.51 34.12 -7.85
C GLY A 176 25.99 34.15 -6.40
N PRO A 177 26.83 33.92 -5.36
CA PRO A 177 26.43 33.88 -3.96
C PRO A 177 26.55 35.24 -3.22
N PRO A 178 25.88 35.41 -2.07
CA PRO A 178 26.66 35.74 -0.87
C PRO A 178 26.16 35.10 0.46
N ILE A 179 27.10 34.47 1.17
CA ILE A 179 27.53 34.73 2.57
C ILE A 179 26.45 35.06 3.64
N PHE A 180 26.26 34.10 4.57
CA PHE A 180 26.40 34.17 6.04
C PHE A 180 25.20 33.80 6.95
N GLN A 181 25.55 32.88 7.87
CA GLN A 181 25.19 32.76 9.28
C GLN A 181 23.92 32.04 9.76
N THR A 182 24.20 30.92 10.48
CA THR A 182 23.61 30.43 11.76
C THR A 182 22.12 30.06 11.75
N SER A 183 21.64 28.99 12.36
CA SER A 183 22.12 28.10 13.42
C SER A 183 21.20 26.87 13.44
N GLU A 184 21.70 25.76 14.00
CA GLU A 184 21.03 24.82 14.92
C GLU A 184 19.48 24.92 15.02
N THR A 185 18.66 23.87 14.90
CA THR A 185 18.65 22.66 15.72
C THR A 185 17.61 21.66 15.20
N SER A 186 17.95 20.37 15.28
CA SER A 186 17.14 19.26 15.81
C SER A 186 15.79 18.87 15.17
N ASP A 187 15.82 17.67 14.58
CA ASP A 187 14.91 16.55 14.82
C ASP A 187 13.48 16.86 15.26
N LYS A 188 12.53 16.63 14.35
CA LYS A 188 11.22 16.04 14.69
C LYS A 188 10.49 15.50 13.46
N GLU A 189 11.17 14.63 12.71
CA GLU A 189 10.46 13.59 11.96
C GLU A 189 10.03 12.48 12.94
N ARG A 190 8.91 12.68 13.62
CA ARG A 190 8.12 11.61 14.26
C ARG A 190 6.82 12.20 14.74
N PHE A 191 5.79 11.98 13.93
CA PHE A 191 4.34 11.88 14.22
C PHE A 191 3.55 12.36 13.00
N ARG A 192 3.88 11.80 11.82
CA ARG A 192 2.96 11.78 10.68
C ARG A 192 2.10 10.53 10.81
N THR A 193 1.17 10.56 11.75
CA THR A 193 0.09 9.57 11.81
C THR A 193 -1.19 10.28 12.22
N GLN A 194 -2.13 10.29 11.28
CA GLN A 194 -3.56 10.61 11.45
C GLN A 194 -3.89 12.08 11.74
N ASN A 195 -4.27 12.81 10.69
CA ASN A 195 -5.27 13.87 10.82
C ASN A 195 -6.06 13.94 9.50
N ALA A 196 -6.89 12.93 9.29
CA ALA A 196 -7.95 12.91 8.29
C ALA A 196 -9.17 13.77 8.73
N ALA A 197 -8.95 14.78 9.56
CA ALA A 197 -9.98 15.66 10.12
C ALA A 197 -9.97 17.08 9.52
N LEU A 198 -9.17 17.32 8.47
CA LEU A 198 -9.10 18.61 7.77
C LEU A 198 -10.09 18.73 6.60
N ALA A 199 -11.02 17.79 6.47
CA ALA A 199 -11.91 17.68 5.32
C ALA A 199 -13.40 17.66 5.69
N LEU A 200 -13.84 18.53 6.61
CA LEU A 200 -15.25 18.93 6.71
C LEU A 200 -15.31 20.41 7.09
N HIS A 201 -15.86 21.21 6.17
CA HIS A 201 -16.37 22.58 6.30
C HIS A 201 -16.09 23.34 7.61
N ASP A 202 -15.43 24.51 7.53
CA ASP A 202 -16.08 25.75 8.01
C ASP A 202 -15.29 27.00 7.63
N GLY A 203 -15.75 27.74 6.62
CA GLY A 203 -15.28 29.11 6.36
C GLY A 203 -16.03 30.16 7.17
N THR A 204 -16.78 29.76 8.20
CA THR A 204 -17.85 30.56 8.81
C THR A 204 -17.74 30.67 10.33
N LEU A 205 -16.73 30.05 10.94
CA LEU A 205 -16.60 30.06 12.39
C LEU A 205 -15.89 31.36 12.85
N PRO A 206 -16.52 32.18 13.73
CA PRO A 206 -15.86 33.38 14.25
C PRO A 206 -14.51 33.03 14.88
N ALA A 207 -13.52 33.91 14.71
CA ALA A 207 -12.14 33.66 15.14
C ALA A 207 -12.02 33.25 16.62
N GLU A 208 -12.95 33.72 17.46
CA GLU A 208 -13.03 33.41 18.89
C GLU A 208 -13.28 31.91 19.17
N PHE A 209 -13.95 31.19 18.27
CA PHE A 209 -14.26 29.76 18.46
C PHE A 209 -13.22 28.82 17.84
N TYR A 210 -12.37 29.32 16.94
CA TYR A 210 -11.32 28.51 16.32
C TYR A 210 -10.37 27.90 17.36
N HIS A 211 -10.05 28.67 18.40
CA HIS A 211 -9.21 28.21 19.50
C HIS A 211 -9.81 27.02 20.25
N TYR A 212 -11.12 27.04 20.52
CA TYR A 212 -11.80 25.97 21.25
C TYR A 212 -11.87 24.66 20.46
N TYR A 213 -12.21 24.73 19.17
CA TYR A 213 -12.40 23.52 18.35
C TYR A 213 -11.11 22.95 17.78
N TYR A 214 -10.16 23.80 17.37
CA TYR A 214 -8.96 23.37 16.66
C TYR A 214 -7.66 23.61 17.44
N GLY A 215 -7.67 24.37 18.54
CA GLY A 215 -6.46 24.68 19.31
C GLY A 215 -5.72 23.43 19.78
N SER A 216 -6.47 22.39 20.18
CA SER A 216 -5.92 21.13 20.70
C SER A 216 -5.12 20.32 19.67
N THR A 217 -5.28 20.63 18.38
CA THR A 217 -4.50 20.00 17.30
C THR A 217 -3.10 20.57 17.16
N VAL A 218 -2.87 21.79 17.67
CA VAL A 218 -1.61 22.53 17.54
C VAL A 218 -0.89 22.66 18.88
N ASP A 219 -1.62 22.84 19.98
CA ASP A 219 -1.05 23.05 21.32
C ASP A 219 -1.74 22.19 22.39
N ILE A 220 -0.93 21.47 23.17
CA ILE A 220 -1.40 20.63 24.28
C ILE A 220 -1.94 21.46 25.45
N GLY A 221 -1.48 22.71 25.61
CA GLY A 221 -2.00 23.64 26.62
C GLY A 221 -3.50 23.86 26.47
N THR A 222 -3.95 24.17 25.25
CA THR A 222 -5.37 24.33 24.93
C THR A 222 -6.20 23.07 25.17
N LEU A 223 -5.66 21.88 24.90
CA LEU A 223 -6.34 20.61 25.18
C LEU A 223 -6.56 20.42 26.69
N ILE A 224 -5.57 20.78 27.50
CA ILE A 224 -5.65 20.71 28.96
C ILE A 224 -6.70 21.69 29.49
N GLU A 225 -6.77 22.90 28.95
CA GLU A 225 -7.75 23.91 29.34
C GLU A 225 -9.18 23.46 29.04
N VAL A 226 -9.44 23.00 27.81
CA VAL A 226 -10.75 22.43 27.44
C VAL A 226 -11.10 21.27 28.36
N ARG A 227 -10.15 20.37 28.64
CA ARG A 227 -10.39 19.24 29.54
C ARG A 227 -10.76 19.67 30.96
N ARG A 228 -10.03 20.62 31.54
CA ARG A 228 -10.31 21.17 32.88
C ARG A 228 -11.67 21.83 32.95
N PHE A 229 -12.08 22.51 31.88
CA PHE A 229 -13.42 23.08 31.78
C PHE A 229 -14.50 21.98 31.83
N TRP A 230 -14.33 20.90 31.08
CA TRP A 230 -15.24 19.75 31.12
C TRP A 230 -15.26 19.02 32.47
N ASP A 231 -14.11 18.90 33.13
CA ASP A 231 -14.03 18.28 34.45
C ASP A 231 -14.89 19.03 35.49
N SER A 232 -15.13 20.34 35.32
CA SER A 232 -16.04 21.12 36.18
C SER A 232 -17.51 20.68 36.14
N PHE A 233 -17.90 19.92 35.11
CA PHE A 233 -19.25 19.38 34.95
C PHE A 233 -19.35 17.87 35.22
N ILE A 234 -18.22 17.16 35.21
CA ILE A 234 -18.15 15.70 35.31
C ILE A 234 -17.78 15.24 36.73
N LEU A 235 -17.01 16.05 37.47
CA LEU A 235 -16.55 15.68 38.81
C LEU A 235 -17.68 15.71 39.87
N PRO A 236 -17.61 14.87 40.91
CA PRO A 236 -18.55 14.90 42.03
C PRO A 236 -18.49 16.27 42.73
N GLY A 237 -19.61 17.01 42.71
CA GLY A 237 -19.67 18.39 43.23
C GLY A 237 -19.51 19.48 42.17
N GLY A 238 -19.32 19.12 40.89
CA GLY A 238 -19.36 20.02 39.75
C GLY A 238 -20.76 20.56 39.42
N SER A 239 -20.82 21.62 38.60
CA SER A 239 -22.10 22.14 38.12
C SER A 239 -22.71 21.20 37.08
N ARG A 240 -24.04 21.09 37.02
CA ARG A 240 -24.68 20.24 36.00
C ARG A 240 -24.47 20.88 34.62
N ILE A 241 -24.14 20.08 33.60
CA ILE A 241 -24.12 20.54 32.20
C ILE A 241 -25.47 21.22 31.91
N PRO A 242 -25.49 22.49 31.45
CA PRO A 242 -26.73 23.16 31.12
C PRO A 242 -27.50 22.35 30.07
N GLY A 243 -28.77 22.02 30.37
CA GLY A 243 -29.57 21.12 29.53
C GLY A 243 -29.85 21.60 28.11
N HIS A 244 -29.42 22.81 27.75
CA HIS A 244 -29.55 23.41 26.43
C HIS A 244 -28.25 23.36 25.60
N TRP A 245 -27.12 22.92 26.18
CA TRP A 245 -25.82 22.85 25.48
C TRP A 245 -25.65 21.59 24.64
N VAL A 246 -26.37 20.53 25.01
CA VAL A 246 -26.36 19.27 24.27
C VAL A 246 -27.82 18.94 23.99
N GLN A 247 -28.25 19.16 22.76
CA GLN A 247 -29.54 18.65 22.32
C GLN A 247 -29.40 17.12 22.27
N PRO A 248 -30.18 16.36 23.06
CA PRO A 248 -30.12 14.91 22.98
C PRO A 248 -30.49 14.50 21.55
N PRO A 249 -29.76 13.56 20.95
CA PRO A 249 -30.13 13.05 19.64
C PRO A 249 -31.56 12.48 19.71
N PRO A 250 -32.34 12.58 18.63
CA PRO A 250 -33.62 11.89 18.57
C PRO A 250 -33.40 10.39 18.84
N PRO A 251 -34.29 9.74 19.59
CA PRO A 251 -34.13 8.34 19.94
C PRO A 251 -34.00 7.51 18.66
N ALA A 252 -32.98 6.65 18.63
CA ALA A 252 -32.64 5.84 17.46
C ALA A 252 -33.74 4.81 17.09
N ASP A 253 -34.65 4.53 18.03
CA ASP A 253 -35.76 3.59 17.87
C ASP A 253 -36.97 4.03 18.72
N ALA A 254 -38.17 3.72 18.25
CA ALA A 254 -39.42 4.00 18.96
C ALA A 254 -39.50 3.23 20.30
N VAL A 255 -38.89 2.03 20.37
CA VAL A 255 -38.82 1.24 21.59
C VAL A 255 -38.00 1.96 22.66
N TRP A 256 -36.82 2.50 22.29
CA TRP A 256 -35.98 3.29 23.20
C TRP A 256 -36.64 4.60 23.62
N ALA A 257 -37.37 5.25 22.70
CA ALA A 257 -38.13 6.45 23.00
C ALA A 257 -39.20 6.21 24.09
N SER A 258 -39.88 5.06 24.04
CA SER A 258 -40.94 4.70 24.99
C SER A 258 -40.44 4.59 26.43
N CYS A 259 -39.18 4.18 26.62
CA CYS A 259 -38.54 4.08 27.94
C CYS A 259 -38.18 5.43 28.56
N LEU A 260 -38.10 6.50 27.77
CA LEU A 260 -37.79 7.86 28.24
C LEU A 260 -39.04 8.67 28.58
N VAL A 261 -40.20 8.23 28.12
CA VAL A 261 -41.51 8.78 28.51
C VAL A 261 -41.96 8.06 29.78
N THR A 262 -41.31 8.37 30.90
CA THR A 262 -41.93 8.12 32.20
C THR A 262 -43.13 9.05 32.32
N GLU A 263 -44.34 8.48 32.35
CA GLU A 263 -45.57 9.17 32.75
C GLU A 263 -45.32 9.90 34.08
N LYS A 264 -45.58 11.21 34.11
CA LYS A 264 -45.72 11.97 35.34
C LYS A 264 -47.13 11.83 35.87
#